data_AF-A0A8J9URA0-F1
#
_entry.id   AF-A0A8J9URA0-F1
#
_cell.length_a   1.000
_cell.length_b   1.000
_cell.length_c   1.000
_cell.angle_alpha   90.00
_cell.angle_beta   90.00
_cell.angle_gamma   90.00
#
_symmetry.space_group_name_H-M   'P 1'
#
loop_
_entity.id
_entity.type
_entity.pdbx_description
1 polymer ?
#
loop_
_entity_poly.entity_id
_entity_poly.type
_entity_poly.pdbx_seq_one_letter_code
_entity_poly.pdbx_strand_id
1 'polypeptide(L)'
;MQERCEGHARTITSLEERCTSLKGTVEQLSAALQKAAAAEAELRADLARAQRLLADARAHEAGAADKLRQIQKSMANCENERRVLSEKLESAKATLSELKRQNNTLEDQVHRLTNQLANVEAQRADLESQLRMTTWDGKESNGSSELERELHNLQRERSELKAKNDALQDTVRKMEAERRMRPSVLRSKSHDRGEKTVYYSSDLDSGADSTKDSRGYKDYKEVPCKDKPYGTEFSLLELENRELKMKIRRLEKELADKESELSIARNRYFSELSSGGGRQDVDEYRQAALQAERLLEAREASHRQQIMRLENQLSQLRTQLSAEIRRRQAYVARSGRAARDVQRLRSALGDSLRTVSQDPALDSYTLEHEARKLDSTLTQSLPPLNDSFDSSK
;
A
#
# COMPACT_ATOMS: atom_id res chain seq x y z
N MET A 1 -83.61 72.30 70.31
CA MET A 1 -82.65 72.72 69.28
C MET A 1 -81.23 72.22 69.58
N GLN A 2 -80.74 72.39 70.80
CA GLN A 2 -79.40 71.93 71.22
C GLN A 2 -79.18 70.41 71.08
N GLU A 3 -80.10 69.58 71.56
CA GLU A 3 -80.02 68.10 71.42
C GLU A 3 -79.96 67.62 69.95
N ARG A 4 -80.65 68.32 69.04
CA ARG A 4 -80.60 68.01 67.60
C ARG A 4 -79.22 68.34 67.01
N CYS A 5 -78.63 69.48 67.40
CA CYS A 5 -77.28 69.85 66.97
C CYS A 5 -76.24 68.86 67.51
N GLU A 6 -76.38 68.41 68.76
CA GLU A 6 -75.52 67.37 69.34
C GLU A 6 -75.67 66.01 68.64
N GLY A 7 -76.90 65.63 68.28
CA GLY A 7 -77.15 64.44 67.46
C GLY A 7 -76.48 64.54 66.08
N HIS A 8 -76.60 65.68 65.41
CA HIS A 8 -75.93 65.93 64.13
C HIS A 8 -74.39 65.90 64.26
N ALA A 9 -73.82 66.49 65.32
CA ALA A 9 -72.38 66.44 65.57
C ALA A 9 -71.86 65.00 65.72
N ARG A 10 -72.55 64.15 66.51
CA ARG A 10 -72.18 62.73 66.66
C ARG A 10 -72.24 61.98 65.32
N THR A 11 -73.27 62.24 64.50
CA THR A 11 -73.36 61.62 63.18
C THR A 11 -72.24 62.06 62.24
N ILE A 12 -71.84 63.34 62.30
CA ILE A 12 -70.73 63.86 61.50
C ILE A 12 -69.42 63.16 61.92
N THR A 13 -69.10 63.12 63.22
CA THR A 13 -67.89 62.45 63.71
C THR A 13 -67.86 60.97 63.32
N SER A 14 -68.97 60.25 63.46
CA SER A 14 -69.05 58.84 63.03
C SER A 14 -68.85 58.65 61.52
N LEU A 15 -69.37 59.57 60.71
CA LEU A 15 -69.15 59.56 59.26
C LEU A 15 -67.69 59.88 58.92
N GLU A 16 -67.07 60.82 59.63
CA GLU A 16 -65.65 61.17 59.47
C GLU A 16 -64.73 59.99 59.79
N GLU A 17 -64.97 59.30 60.92
CA GLU A 17 -64.25 58.07 61.30
C GLU A 17 -64.43 56.95 60.26
N ARG A 18 -65.64 56.79 59.72
CA ARG A 18 -65.88 55.82 58.65
C ARG A 18 -65.16 56.22 57.36
N CYS A 19 -65.14 57.52 57.03
CA CYS A 19 -64.41 58.04 55.88
C CYS A 19 -62.88 57.88 56.03
N THR A 20 -62.32 58.07 57.22
CA THR A 20 -60.88 57.85 57.46
C THR A 20 -60.53 56.36 57.35
N SER A 21 -61.35 55.47 57.92
CA SER A 21 -61.20 54.02 57.78
C SER A 21 -61.25 53.58 56.32
N LEU A 22 -62.26 54.03 55.56
CA LEU A 22 -62.39 53.72 54.14
C LEU A 22 -61.19 54.22 53.32
N LYS A 23 -60.71 55.44 53.57
CA LYS A 23 -59.48 55.95 52.92
C LYS A 23 -58.29 55.03 53.19
N GLY A 24 -58.08 54.61 54.44
CA GLY A 24 -57.02 53.66 54.79
C GLY A 24 -57.15 52.34 54.05
N THR A 25 -58.37 51.79 53.91
CA THR A 25 -58.58 50.55 53.12
C THR A 25 -58.28 50.74 51.64
N VAL A 26 -58.64 51.89 51.05
CA VAL A 26 -58.37 52.20 49.64
C VAL A 26 -56.87 52.34 49.39
N GLU A 27 -56.14 52.99 50.28
CA GLU A 27 -54.67 53.11 50.20
C GLU A 27 -53.99 51.74 50.30
N GLN A 28 -54.44 50.88 51.24
CA GLN A 28 -53.94 49.50 51.37
C GLN A 28 -54.21 48.67 50.12
N LEU A 29 -55.43 48.72 49.57
CA LEU A 29 -55.79 48.01 48.34
C LEU A 29 -55.00 48.54 47.14
N SER A 30 -54.77 49.85 47.06
CA SER A 30 -53.97 50.48 45.99
C SER A 30 -52.51 50.01 46.05
N ALA A 31 -51.91 49.97 47.24
CA ALA A 31 -50.56 49.45 47.44
C ALA A 31 -50.45 47.96 47.07
N ALA A 32 -51.44 47.14 47.48
CA ALA A 32 -51.50 45.73 47.12
C ALA A 32 -51.63 45.53 45.60
N LEU A 33 -52.46 46.33 44.92
CA LEU A 33 -52.63 46.28 43.48
C LEU A 33 -51.34 46.66 42.73
N GLN A 34 -50.64 47.72 43.17
CA GLN A 34 -49.35 48.11 42.59
C GLN A 34 -48.31 47.00 42.73
N LYS A 35 -48.24 46.36 43.91
CA LYS A 35 -47.34 45.23 44.16
C LYS A 35 -47.69 44.02 43.26
N ALA A 36 -48.97 43.73 43.09
CA ALA A 36 -49.43 42.64 42.22
C ALA A 36 -49.10 42.93 40.74
N ALA A 37 -49.31 44.17 40.28
CA ALA A 37 -48.99 44.58 38.91
C ALA A 37 -47.48 44.50 38.62
N ALA A 38 -46.63 44.90 39.58
CA ALA A 38 -45.18 44.74 39.46
C ALA A 38 -44.76 43.26 39.35
N ALA A 39 -45.31 42.39 40.21
CA ALA A 39 -45.05 40.96 40.16
C ALA A 39 -45.52 40.32 38.83
N GLU A 40 -46.67 40.74 38.30
CA GLU A 40 -47.16 40.28 36.99
C GLU A 40 -46.24 40.72 35.85
N ALA A 41 -45.70 41.93 35.90
CA ALA A 41 -44.74 42.43 34.91
C ALA A 41 -43.43 41.62 34.93
N GLU A 42 -42.92 41.27 36.11
CA GLU A 42 -41.75 40.40 36.27
C GLU A 42 -42.02 39.00 35.70
N LEU A 43 -43.15 38.38 36.05
CA LEU A 43 -43.53 37.08 35.51
C LEU A 43 -43.68 37.09 33.98
N ARG A 44 -44.22 38.16 33.40
CA ARG A 44 -44.28 38.32 31.94
C ARG A 44 -42.89 38.42 31.31
N ALA A 45 -41.96 39.14 31.94
CA ALA A 45 -40.59 39.27 31.46
C ALA A 45 -39.85 37.91 31.52
N ASP A 46 -40.04 37.15 32.59
CA ASP A 46 -39.47 35.82 32.75
C ASP A 46 -40.07 34.81 31.78
N LEU A 47 -41.38 34.84 31.54
CA LEU A 47 -42.04 34.03 30.51
C LEU A 47 -41.45 34.31 29.13
N ALA A 48 -41.28 35.59 28.76
CA ALA A 48 -40.69 35.97 27.48
C ALA A 48 -39.21 35.54 27.37
N ARG A 49 -38.46 35.51 28.48
CA ARG A 49 -37.08 35.00 28.53
C ARG A 49 -37.05 33.49 28.34
N ALA A 50 -37.91 32.76 29.04
CA ALA A 50 -38.02 31.30 28.92
C ALA A 50 -38.43 30.87 27.50
N GLN A 51 -39.36 31.59 26.87
CA GLN A 51 -39.77 31.35 25.49
C GLN A 51 -38.61 31.52 24.49
N ARG A 52 -37.78 32.55 24.66
CA ARG A 52 -36.57 32.75 23.83
C ARG A 52 -35.56 31.62 24.01
N LEU A 53 -35.25 31.27 25.26
CA LEU A 53 -34.34 30.15 25.55
C LEU A 53 -34.84 28.82 24.99
N LEU A 54 -36.16 28.58 25.02
CA LEU A 54 -36.77 27.40 24.43
C LEU A 54 -36.62 27.39 22.90
N ALA A 55 -36.82 28.53 22.23
CA ALA A 55 -36.64 28.65 20.79
C ALA A 55 -35.18 28.41 20.38
N ASP A 56 -34.22 28.98 21.11
CA ASP A 56 -32.79 28.77 20.89
C ASP A 56 -32.41 27.30 21.10
N ALA A 57 -32.91 26.67 22.16
CA ALA A 57 -32.69 25.25 22.43
C ALA A 57 -33.24 24.36 21.31
N ARG A 58 -34.43 24.65 20.78
CA ARG A 58 -35.02 23.92 19.63
C ARG A 58 -34.18 24.08 18.37
N ALA A 59 -33.67 25.28 18.09
CA ALA A 59 -32.78 25.51 16.95
C ALA A 59 -31.46 24.73 17.09
N HIS A 60 -30.89 24.70 18.31
CA HIS A 60 -29.70 23.90 18.60
C HIS A 60 -29.96 22.40 18.46
N GLU A 61 -31.11 21.90 18.95
CA GLU A 61 -31.52 20.50 18.81
C GLU A 61 -31.66 20.11 17.32
N ALA A 62 -32.33 20.94 16.51
CA ALA A 62 -32.48 20.69 15.08
C ALA A 62 -31.11 20.63 14.38
N GLY A 63 -30.21 21.58 14.64
CA GLY A 63 -28.86 21.58 14.08
C GLY A 63 -28.01 20.39 14.54
N ALA A 64 -28.20 19.92 15.78
CA ALA A 64 -27.54 18.72 16.27
C ALA A 64 -28.09 17.45 15.60
N ALA A 65 -29.40 17.36 15.37
CA ALA A 65 -30.03 16.25 14.67
C ALA A 65 -29.55 16.12 13.22
N ASP A 66 -29.38 17.24 12.51
CA ASP A 66 -28.86 17.22 11.13
C ASP A 66 -27.39 16.79 11.08
N LYS A 67 -26.56 17.27 12.01
CA LYS A 67 -25.17 16.79 12.16
C LYS A 67 -25.12 15.29 12.45
N LEU A 68 -26.02 14.79 13.31
CA LEU A 68 -26.11 13.36 13.61
C LEU A 68 -26.45 12.55 12.34
N ARG A 69 -27.44 12.98 11.57
CA ARG A 69 -27.80 12.33 10.28
C ARG A 69 -26.65 12.34 9.29
N GLN A 70 -25.91 13.45 9.20
CA GLN A 70 -24.74 13.55 8.32
C GLN A 70 -23.63 12.57 8.73
N ILE A 71 -23.33 12.49 10.03
CA ILE A 71 -22.33 11.55 10.57
C ILE A 71 -22.78 10.10 10.33
N GLN A 72 -24.05 9.77 10.57
CA GLN A 72 -24.59 8.43 10.29
C GLN A 72 -24.45 8.04 8.83
N LYS A 73 -24.73 8.95 7.89
CA LYS A 73 -24.53 8.71 6.46
C LYS A 73 -23.05 8.50 6.12
N SER A 74 -22.17 9.33 6.69
CA SER A 74 -20.72 9.18 6.52
C SER A 74 -20.22 7.83 7.04
N MET A 75 -20.70 7.39 8.21
CA MET A 75 -20.36 6.09 8.77
C MET A 75 -20.80 4.94 7.87
N ALA A 76 -22.03 4.98 7.36
CA ALA A 76 -22.53 3.97 6.43
C ALA A 76 -21.68 3.89 5.15
N ASN A 77 -21.22 5.02 4.62
CA ASN A 77 -20.32 5.07 3.48
C ASN A 77 -18.96 4.43 3.80
N CYS A 78 -18.34 4.79 4.93
CA CYS A 78 -17.06 4.21 5.36
C CYS A 78 -17.18 2.69 5.60
N GLU A 79 -18.29 2.22 6.16
CA GLU A 79 -18.54 0.79 6.32
C GLU A 79 -18.66 0.07 4.97
N ASN A 80 -19.30 0.69 3.98
CA ASN A 80 -19.40 0.15 2.64
C ASN A 80 -18.03 0.08 1.95
N GLU A 81 -17.24 1.16 2.02
CA GLU A 81 -15.87 1.19 1.51
C GLU A 81 -15.00 0.10 2.15
N ARG A 82 -15.11 -0.08 3.47
CA ARG A 82 -14.41 -1.15 4.19
C ARG A 82 -14.81 -2.54 3.68
N ARG A 83 -16.09 -2.79 3.41
CA ARG A 83 -16.56 -4.07 2.84
C ARG A 83 -15.94 -4.31 1.46
N VAL A 84 -16.01 -3.32 0.57
CA VAL A 84 -15.44 -3.41 -0.79
C VAL A 84 -13.93 -3.65 -0.74
N LEU A 85 -13.20 -2.94 0.12
CA LEU A 85 -11.75 -3.14 0.28
C LEU A 85 -11.42 -4.53 0.84
N SER A 86 -12.24 -5.05 1.76
CA SER A 86 -12.09 -6.41 2.27
C SER A 86 -12.29 -7.46 1.18
N GLU A 87 -13.31 -7.31 0.33
CA GLU A 87 -13.56 -8.22 -0.80
C GLU A 87 -12.42 -8.18 -1.82
N LYS A 88 -11.91 -6.98 -2.13
CA LYS A 88 -10.74 -6.81 -3.01
C LYS A 88 -9.50 -7.48 -2.42
N LEU A 89 -9.28 -7.36 -1.11
CA LEU A 89 -8.16 -8.02 -0.43
C LEU A 89 -8.27 -9.54 -0.52
N GLU A 90 -9.44 -10.11 -0.24
CA GLU A 90 -9.65 -11.56 -0.34
C GLU A 90 -9.50 -12.06 -1.78
N SER A 91 -10.00 -11.31 -2.77
CA SER A 91 -9.75 -11.60 -4.19
C SER A 91 -8.26 -11.58 -4.52
N ALA A 92 -7.50 -10.59 -4.05
CA ALA A 92 -6.07 -10.49 -4.31
C ALA A 92 -5.28 -11.64 -3.65
N LYS A 93 -5.67 -12.04 -2.42
CA LYS A 93 -5.11 -13.22 -1.75
C LYS A 93 -5.37 -14.50 -2.53
N ALA A 94 -6.59 -14.68 -3.04
CA ALA A 94 -6.94 -15.83 -3.87
C ALA A 94 -6.08 -15.87 -5.14
N THR A 95 -5.95 -14.76 -5.86
CA THR A 95 -5.07 -14.69 -7.05
C THR A 95 -3.61 -14.97 -6.71
N LEU A 96 -3.11 -14.46 -5.58
CA LEU A 96 -1.73 -14.73 -5.14
C LEU A 96 -1.51 -16.21 -4.84
N SER A 97 -2.49 -16.86 -4.20
CA SER A 97 -2.41 -18.30 -3.90
C SER A 97 -2.35 -19.15 -5.18
N GLU A 98 -3.12 -18.77 -6.20
CA GLU A 98 -3.11 -19.45 -7.49
C GLU A 98 -1.78 -19.21 -8.24
N LEU A 99 -1.26 -17.99 -8.24
CA LEU A 99 0.05 -17.69 -8.84
C LEU A 99 1.17 -18.47 -8.15
N LYS A 100 1.14 -18.64 -6.82
CA LYS A 100 2.10 -19.50 -6.11
C LYS A 100 2.00 -20.96 -6.54
N ARG A 101 0.77 -21.48 -6.69
CA ARG A 101 0.54 -22.86 -7.16
C ARG A 101 1.06 -23.05 -8.58
N GLN A 102 0.84 -22.06 -9.46
CA GLN A 102 1.37 -22.07 -10.83
C GLN A 102 2.89 -22.01 -10.84
N ASN A 103 3.50 -21.15 -10.01
CA ASN A 103 4.96 -21.08 -9.88
C ASN A 103 5.55 -22.42 -9.44
N ASN A 104 5.01 -23.06 -8.41
CA ASN A 104 5.46 -24.39 -7.99
C ASN A 104 5.34 -25.43 -9.12
N THR A 105 4.25 -25.36 -9.90
CA THR A 105 4.06 -26.25 -11.06
C THR A 105 5.13 -26.03 -12.13
N LEU A 106 5.49 -24.77 -12.40
CA LEU A 106 6.54 -24.41 -13.35
C LEU A 106 7.92 -24.81 -12.82
N GLU A 107 8.20 -24.63 -11.54
CA GLU A 107 9.42 -25.11 -10.89
C GLU A 107 9.55 -26.64 -11.05
N ASP A 108 8.49 -27.41 -10.81
CA ASP A 108 8.49 -28.87 -11.03
C ASP A 108 8.73 -29.25 -12.51
N GLN A 109 8.24 -28.44 -13.46
CA GLN A 109 8.51 -28.64 -14.89
C GLN A 109 9.98 -28.36 -15.22
N VAL A 110 10.54 -27.26 -14.70
CA VAL A 110 11.96 -26.92 -14.86
C VAL A 110 12.84 -28.03 -14.29
N HIS A 111 12.57 -28.51 -13.08
CA HIS A 111 13.33 -29.62 -12.48
C HIS A 111 13.29 -30.89 -13.35
N ARG A 112 12.11 -31.23 -13.90
CA ARG A 112 11.96 -32.37 -14.81
C ARG A 112 12.76 -32.20 -16.11
N LEU A 113 12.70 -31.02 -16.73
CA LEU A 113 13.43 -30.72 -17.96
C LEU A 113 14.95 -30.72 -17.72
N THR A 114 15.42 -30.17 -16.59
CA THR A 114 16.83 -30.21 -16.20
C THR A 114 17.34 -31.64 -16.05
N ASN A 115 16.55 -32.52 -15.41
CA ASN A 115 16.91 -33.94 -15.30
C ASN A 115 16.93 -34.65 -16.66
N GLN A 116 15.98 -34.34 -17.55
CA GLN A 116 15.97 -34.86 -18.92
C GLN A 116 17.19 -34.40 -19.71
N LEU A 117 17.56 -33.12 -19.59
CA LEU A 117 18.75 -32.57 -20.22
C LEU A 117 20.02 -33.30 -19.74
N ALA A 118 20.19 -33.47 -18.43
CA ALA A 118 21.33 -34.20 -17.87
C ALA A 118 21.42 -35.65 -18.37
N ASN A 119 20.28 -36.35 -18.49
CA ASN A 119 20.24 -37.69 -19.07
C ASN A 119 20.65 -37.71 -20.55
N VAL A 120 20.16 -36.75 -21.34
CA VAL A 120 20.53 -36.64 -22.76
C VAL A 120 22.01 -36.29 -22.91
N GLU A 121 22.56 -35.42 -22.07
CA GLU A 121 23.98 -35.09 -22.04
C GLU A 121 24.84 -36.31 -21.69
N ALA A 122 24.42 -37.13 -20.73
CA ALA A 122 25.09 -38.39 -20.41
C ALA A 122 25.05 -39.38 -21.58
N GLN A 123 23.89 -39.57 -22.21
CA GLN A 123 23.76 -40.40 -23.42
C GLN A 123 24.64 -39.89 -24.56
N ARG A 124 24.72 -38.56 -24.74
CA ARG A 124 25.61 -37.94 -25.73
C ARG A 124 27.07 -38.26 -25.44
N ALA A 125 27.51 -38.12 -24.19
CA ALA A 125 28.88 -38.44 -23.78
C ALA A 125 29.22 -39.93 -23.98
N ASP A 126 28.29 -40.84 -23.68
CA ASP A 126 28.45 -42.26 -23.92
C ASP A 126 28.59 -42.57 -25.42
N LEU A 127 27.74 -41.98 -26.27
CA LEU A 127 27.83 -42.13 -27.72
C LEU A 127 29.11 -41.51 -28.29
N GLU A 128 29.53 -40.35 -27.81
CA GLU A 128 30.81 -39.73 -28.16
C GLU A 128 32.00 -40.63 -27.77
N SER A 129 31.95 -41.30 -26.62
CA SER A 129 32.95 -42.28 -26.19
C SER A 129 32.98 -43.50 -27.11
N GLN A 130 31.82 -44.09 -27.44
CA GLN A 130 31.72 -45.20 -28.39
C GLN A 130 32.26 -44.83 -29.77
N LEU A 131 31.97 -43.61 -30.25
CA LEU A 131 32.52 -43.09 -31.50
C LEU A 131 34.05 -43.01 -31.44
N ARG A 132 34.63 -42.52 -30.34
CA ARG A 132 36.08 -42.47 -30.14
C ARG A 132 36.72 -43.85 -30.15
N MET A 133 36.11 -44.84 -29.48
CA MET A 133 36.62 -46.22 -29.46
C MET A 133 36.62 -46.84 -30.86
N THR A 134 35.53 -46.71 -31.61
CA THR A 134 35.44 -47.24 -32.98
C THR A 134 36.36 -46.53 -33.98
N THR A 135 36.58 -45.22 -33.84
CA THR A 135 37.59 -44.51 -34.65
C THR A 135 39.03 -44.81 -34.24
N TRP A 136 39.28 -45.16 -32.98
CA TRP A 136 40.60 -45.61 -32.53
C TRP A 136 40.95 -46.98 -33.11
N ASP A 137 40.04 -47.95 -33.04
CA ASP A 137 40.20 -49.27 -33.67
C ASP A 137 40.34 -49.18 -35.21
N GLY A 138 39.74 -48.16 -35.84
CA GLY A 138 39.86 -47.91 -37.27
C GLY A 138 41.21 -47.35 -37.72
N LYS A 139 41.96 -46.66 -36.84
CA LYS A 139 43.30 -46.14 -37.14
C LYS A 139 44.42 -47.16 -36.88
N GLU A 140 44.18 -48.13 -35.99
CA GLU A 140 45.08 -49.27 -35.75
C GLU A 140 44.63 -50.54 -36.49
N SER A 141 43.80 -50.42 -37.53
CA SER A 141 43.68 -51.50 -38.50
C SER A 141 45.02 -51.64 -39.24
N ASN A 142 45.87 -52.52 -38.72
CA ASN A 142 47.13 -52.98 -39.32
C ASN A 142 47.03 -53.22 -40.82
N GLY A 143 45.83 -53.48 -41.35
CA GLY A 143 45.56 -53.62 -42.78
C GLY A 143 46.00 -52.43 -43.62
N SER A 144 45.82 -51.17 -43.20
CA SER A 144 46.24 -50.03 -44.03
C SER A 144 47.76 -49.88 -44.09
N SER A 145 48.45 -50.10 -42.96
CA SER A 145 49.93 -50.04 -42.89
C SER A 145 50.59 -51.24 -43.59
N GLU A 146 49.98 -52.42 -43.51
CA GLU A 146 50.43 -53.63 -44.22
C GLU A 146 50.18 -53.52 -45.73
N LEU A 147 49.01 -53.04 -46.16
CA LEU A 147 48.71 -52.79 -47.58
C LEU A 147 49.63 -51.72 -48.18
N GLU A 148 49.97 -50.67 -47.43
CA GLU A 148 50.93 -49.65 -47.87
C GLU A 148 52.34 -50.25 -48.03
N ARG A 149 52.78 -51.12 -47.11
CA ARG A 149 54.04 -51.86 -47.24
C ARG A 149 54.05 -52.80 -48.44
N GLU A 150 52.96 -53.53 -48.65
CA GLU A 150 52.81 -54.49 -49.74
C GLU A 150 52.77 -53.78 -51.11
N LEU A 151 52.07 -52.64 -51.18
CA LEU A 151 52.08 -51.76 -52.35
C LEU A 151 53.50 -51.26 -52.66
N HIS A 152 54.25 -50.86 -51.63
CA HIS A 152 55.61 -50.36 -51.80
C HIS A 152 56.58 -51.45 -52.30
N ASN A 153 56.41 -52.69 -51.83
CA ASN A 153 57.15 -53.86 -52.30
C ASN A 153 56.80 -54.20 -53.76
N LEU A 154 55.51 -54.23 -54.10
CA LEU A 154 55.06 -54.47 -55.47
C LEU A 154 55.54 -53.38 -56.44
N GLN A 155 55.61 -52.12 -55.99
CA GLN A 155 56.20 -51.03 -56.78
C GLN A 155 57.69 -51.24 -57.04
N ARG A 156 58.44 -51.74 -56.05
CA ARG A 156 59.85 -52.08 -56.21
C ARG A 156 60.03 -53.24 -57.20
N GLU A 157 59.28 -54.34 -57.04
CA GLU A 157 59.32 -55.47 -57.98
C GLU A 157 58.94 -55.04 -59.41
N ARG A 158 57.93 -54.18 -59.56
CA ARG A 158 57.57 -53.61 -60.87
C ARG A 158 58.73 -52.84 -61.49
N SER A 159 59.47 -52.05 -60.70
CA SER A 159 60.62 -51.31 -61.20
C SER A 159 61.78 -52.24 -61.61
N GLU A 160 62.00 -53.32 -60.87
CA GLU A 160 63.02 -54.33 -61.19
C GLU A 160 62.67 -55.15 -62.43
N LEU A 161 61.41 -55.57 -62.56
CA LEU A 161 60.92 -56.26 -63.76
C LEU A 161 60.98 -55.36 -64.98
N LYS A 162 60.69 -54.06 -64.83
CA LYS A 162 60.85 -53.09 -65.90
C LYS A 162 62.32 -52.97 -66.32
N ALA A 163 63.24 -52.84 -65.38
CA ALA A 163 64.68 -52.80 -65.67
C ALA A 163 65.17 -54.10 -66.37
N LYS A 164 64.67 -55.26 -65.93
CA LYS A 164 64.96 -56.55 -66.60
C LYS A 164 64.39 -56.59 -68.02
N ASN A 165 63.18 -56.08 -68.23
CA ASN A 165 62.57 -56.01 -69.56
C ASN A 165 63.37 -55.08 -70.48
N ASP A 166 63.77 -53.91 -70.00
CA ASP A 166 64.61 -52.97 -70.76
C ASP A 166 65.96 -53.62 -71.14
N ALA A 167 66.59 -54.35 -70.22
CA ALA A 167 67.81 -55.11 -70.49
C ALA A 167 67.61 -56.21 -71.54
N LEU A 168 66.49 -56.95 -71.47
CA LEU A 168 66.13 -57.96 -72.47
C LEU A 168 65.79 -57.33 -73.83
N GLN A 169 65.15 -56.17 -73.86
CA GLN A 169 64.94 -55.43 -75.11
C GLN A 169 66.26 -54.99 -75.72
N ASP A 170 67.24 -54.59 -74.91
CA ASP A 170 68.57 -54.24 -75.40
C ASP A 170 69.34 -55.46 -75.91
N THR A 171 69.20 -56.64 -75.28
CA THR A 171 69.79 -57.87 -75.84
C THR A 171 69.09 -58.26 -77.15
N VAL A 172 67.77 -58.16 -77.24
CA VAL A 172 67.03 -58.38 -78.49
C VAL A 172 67.51 -57.41 -79.58
N ARG A 173 67.64 -56.11 -79.29
CA ARG A 173 68.18 -55.12 -80.25
C ARG A 173 69.59 -55.46 -80.72
N LYS A 174 70.45 -55.94 -79.81
CA LYS A 174 71.81 -56.42 -80.14
C LYS A 174 71.77 -57.67 -81.03
N MET A 175 70.96 -58.65 -80.69
CA MET A 175 70.76 -59.88 -81.48
C MET A 175 70.16 -59.59 -82.86
N GLU A 176 69.24 -58.62 -82.97
CA GLU A 176 68.74 -58.14 -84.26
C GLU A 176 69.82 -57.42 -85.07
N ALA A 177 70.72 -56.66 -84.42
CA ALA A 177 71.87 -56.04 -85.07
C ALA A 177 72.89 -57.09 -85.56
N GLU A 178 73.10 -58.16 -84.79
CA GLU A 178 73.92 -59.31 -85.19
C GLU A 178 73.28 -60.11 -86.34
N ARG A 179 71.95 -60.27 -86.34
CA ARG A 179 71.19 -60.88 -87.44
C ARG A 179 71.29 -60.08 -88.74
N ARG A 180 71.52 -58.75 -88.69
CA ARG A 180 71.78 -57.91 -89.88
C ARG A 180 73.19 -58.10 -90.47
N MET A 181 74.12 -58.77 -89.76
CA MET A 181 75.53 -58.95 -90.16
C MET A 181 75.84 -60.27 -90.89
N ARG A 182 74.84 -61.06 -91.32
CA ARG A 182 75.00 -62.18 -92.29
C ARG A 182 74.07 -62.00 -93.50
N PRO A 183 74.51 -62.29 -94.76
CA PRO A 183 73.87 -61.74 -95.95
C PRO A 183 72.81 -62.64 -96.61
N SER A 184 71.92 -61.97 -97.37
CA SER A 184 71.05 -62.45 -98.47
C SER A 184 69.62 -62.89 -98.08
N VAL A 185 68.50 -62.45 -98.70
CA VAL A 185 68.22 -61.54 -99.83
C VAL A 185 66.70 -61.20 -99.85
N LEU A 186 66.36 -60.05 -100.49
CA LEU A 186 65.03 -59.47 -100.85
C LEU A 186 64.27 -58.64 -99.80
N ARG A 187 63.56 -57.55 -100.12
CA ARG A 187 63.61 -56.44 -101.10
C ARG A 187 62.29 -55.64 -100.90
N SER A 188 62.36 -54.32 -101.16
CA SER A 188 61.27 -53.30 -101.27
C SER A 188 60.87 -52.60 -99.95
N LYS A 189 61.24 -51.33 -99.67
CA LYS A 189 61.05 -50.01 -100.34
C LYS A 189 59.58 -49.56 -100.22
N SER A 190 59.19 -48.42 -99.63
CA SER A 190 59.74 -47.05 -99.71
C SER A 190 59.25 -46.09 -98.58
N HIS A 191 60.13 -45.17 -98.14
CA HIS A 191 59.96 -43.70 -97.92
C HIS A 191 58.71 -43.13 -97.16
N ASP A 192 58.78 -42.08 -96.33
CA ASP A 192 59.78 -41.03 -96.13
C ASP A 192 59.49 -40.16 -94.88
N ARG A 193 60.57 -39.55 -94.34
CA ARG A 193 60.73 -38.24 -93.66
C ARG A 193 59.79 -37.83 -92.50
N GLY A 194 60.27 -37.26 -91.40
CA GLY A 194 61.62 -36.77 -91.06
C GLY A 194 61.55 -35.76 -89.90
N GLU A 195 62.48 -35.93 -88.95
CA GLU A 195 63.23 -34.89 -88.20
C GLU A 195 62.52 -33.71 -87.50
N LYS A 196 62.67 -33.57 -86.17
CA LYS A 196 63.80 -32.81 -85.56
C LYS A 196 63.81 -32.85 -84.03
N THR A 197 65.04 -32.94 -83.55
CA THR A 197 65.59 -33.03 -82.20
C THR A 197 65.61 -31.66 -81.46
N VAL A 198 65.76 -31.72 -80.11
CA VAL A 198 66.60 -30.86 -79.24
C VAL A 198 65.88 -29.98 -78.18
N TYR A 199 65.98 -30.46 -76.93
CA TYR A 199 66.46 -29.84 -75.67
C TYR A 199 65.93 -28.51 -75.09
N TYR A 200 65.63 -28.64 -73.78
CA TYR A 200 65.94 -27.78 -72.61
C TYR A 200 65.17 -26.47 -72.33
N SER A 201 64.44 -26.54 -71.19
CA SER A 201 64.76 -25.86 -69.90
C SER A 201 64.40 -24.40 -69.65
N SER A 202 64.03 -24.18 -68.38
CA SER A 202 63.97 -22.96 -67.56
C SER A 202 62.88 -21.95 -67.92
N ASP A 203 61.85 -21.78 -67.09
CA ASP A 203 61.80 -21.02 -65.81
C ASP A 203 61.48 -19.54 -66.03
N LEU A 204 60.84 -18.96 -65.00
CA LEU A 204 60.55 -17.54 -64.74
C LEU A 204 59.18 -17.07 -65.26
N ASP A 205 58.21 -16.74 -64.42
CA ASP A 205 58.13 -15.71 -63.35
C ASP A 205 57.25 -14.54 -63.85
N SER A 206 56.55 -13.90 -62.90
CA SER A 206 55.54 -12.83 -63.03
C SER A 206 54.19 -13.27 -63.62
N GLY A 207 53.05 -13.10 -62.96
CA GLY A 207 52.71 -12.23 -61.85
C GLY A 207 51.33 -11.63 -62.14
N ALA A 208 50.52 -11.48 -61.08
CA ALA A 208 49.38 -10.57 -60.92
C ALA A 208 48.28 -10.59 -62.01
N ASP A 209 47.07 -11.04 -61.71
CA ASP A 209 46.05 -10.35 -60.91
C ASP A 209 44.90 -9.91 -61.84
N SER A 210 43.71 -10.02 -61.27
CA SER A 210 42.51 -9.30 -61.63
C SER A 210 41.60 -9.83 -62.74
N THR A 211 40.41 -10.21 -62.26
CA THR A 211 39.09 -9.90 -62.81
C THR A 211 38.71 -10.55 -64.15
N LYS A 212 38.21 -11.78 -64.02
CA LYS A 212 37.19 -12.35 -64.89
C LYS A 212 35.97 -11.43 -64.93
N ASP A 213 35.70 -10.86 -66.10
CA ASP A 213 34.33 -10.71 -66.54
C ASP A 213 34.18 -10.88 -68.05
N SER A 214 33.38 -11.89 -68.40
CA SER A 214 32.41 -11.87 -69.50
C SER A 214 32.89 -11.55 -70.92
N ARG A 215 33.15 -12.61 -71.71
CA ARG A 215 32.39 -13.02 -72.93
C ARG A 215 33.27 -13.73 -73.98
N GLY A 216 32.76 -14.85 -74.47
CA GLY A 216 33.08 -15.36 -75.82
C GLY A 216 33.86 -16.68 -75.85
N TYR A 217 33.16 -17.81 -75.80
CA TYR A 217 33.67 -19.12 -76.19
C TYR A 217 32.66 -19.74 -77.19
N LYS A 218 32.95 -19.69 -78.49
CA LYS A 218 33.43 -20.83 -79.31
C LYS A 218 32.61 -22.10 -79.04
N ASP A 219 31.62 -22.41 -79.88
CA ASP A 219 31.79 -23.21 -81.10
C ASP A 219 32.79 -24.35 -80.93
N TYR A 220 32.30 -25.49 -80.44
CA TYR A 220 32.76 -26.81 -80.86
C TYR A 220 31.58 -27.78 -80.81
N LYS A 221 31.26 -28.34 -81.99
CA LYS A 221 30.58 -29.62 -82.18
C LYS A 221 31.01 -30.62 -81.11
N GLU A 222 30.06 -31.34 -80.51
CA GLU A 222 30.24 -32.75 -80.14
C GLU A 222 28.88 -33.45 -79.91
N VAL A 223 28.68 -34.52 -80.69
CA VAL A 223 28.15 -35.84 -80.29
C VAL A 223 26.68 -35.93 -79.79
N PRO A 224 25.80 -36.61 -80.56
CA PRO A 224 24.50 -37.06 -80.05
C PRO A 224 24.67 -38.21 -79.04
N CYS A 225 24.64 -37.89 -77.75
CA CYS A 225 24.62 -38.87 -76.67
C CYS A 225 23.21 -39.00 -76.09
N LYS A 226 22.54 -40.08 -76.49
CA LYS A 226 21.63 -40.95 -75.73
C LYS A 226 20.80 -40.31 -74.60
N ASP A 227 19.50 -40.28 -74.85
CA ASP A 227 18.43 -40.09 -73.88
C ASP A 227 18.67 -40.88 -72.57
N LYS A 228 18.75 -40.13 -71.46
CA LYS A 228 18.68 -40.60 -70.07
C LYS A 228 17.72 -39.69 -69.28
N PRO A 229 17.07 -40.18 -68.22
CA PRO A 229 15.81 -39.67 -67.68
C PRO A 229 15.94 -38.43 -66.76
N TYR A 230 16.90 -37.54 -67.02
CA TYR A 230 17.19 -36.39 -66.16
C TYR A 230 16.24 -35.19 -66.37
N GLY A 231 15.45 -35.19 -67.46
CA GLY A 231 14.49 -34.10 -67.72
C GLY A 231 13.31 -34.07 -66.73
N THR A 232 12.85 -35.24 -66.29
CA THR A 232 11.69 -35.35 -65.38
C THR A 232 12.06 -34.96 -63.95
N GLU A 233 13.23 -35.40 -63.48
CA GLU A 233 13.78 -35.05 -62.17
C GLU A 233 14.13 -33.55 -62.08
N PHE A 234 14.69 -32.99 -63.16
CA PHE A 234 14.93 -31.55 -63.27
C PHE A 234 13.63 -30.74 -63.21
N SER A 235 12.56 -31.21 -63.88
CA SER A 235 11.26 -30.55 -63.84
C SER A 235 10.58 -30.60 -62.46
N LEU A 236 10.76 -31.70 -61.71
CA LEU A 236 10.29 -31.83 -60.33
C LEU A 236 11.03 -30.88 -59.39
N LEU A 237 12.36 -30.82 -59.51
CA LEU A 237 13.20 -29.89 -58.74
C LEU A 237 12.85 -28.43 -59.06
N GLU A 238 12.53 -28.09 -60.31
CA GLU A 238 12.05 -26.74 -60.66
C GLU A 238 10.70 -26.39 -60.05
N LEU A 239 9.77 -27.36 -59.98
CA LEU A 239 8.46 -27.19 -59.35
C LEU A 239 8.63 -26.97 -57.84
N GLU A 240 9.42 -27.82 -57.19
CA GLU A 240 9.76 -27.70 -55.78
C GLU A 240 10.46 -26.37 -55.49
N ASN A 241 11.36 -25.91 -56.37
CA ASN A 241 12.03 -24.61 -56.22
C ASN A 241 11.03 -23.44 -56.30
N ARG A 242 10.03 -23.53 -57.18
CA ARG A 242 8.92 -22.55 -57.26
C ARG A 242 8.07 -22.58 -56.00
N GLU A 243 7.75 -23.75 -55.48
CA GLU A 243 6.97 -23.92 -54.25
C GLU A 243 7.71 -23.40 -53.01
N LEU A 244 9.00 -23.71 -52.89
CA LEU A 244 9.87 -23.19 -51.83
C LEU A 244 9.97 -21.67 -51.90
N LYS A 245 10.13 -21.08 -53.10
CA LYS A 245 10.10 -19.62 -53.27
C LYS A 245 8.76 -19.01 -52.86
N MET A 246 7.64 -19.66 -53.18
CA MET A 246 6.31 -19.21 -52.74
C MET A 246 6.14 -19.34 -51.23
N LYS A 247 6.70 -20.38 -50.61
CA LYS A 247 6.68 -20.57 -49.15
C LYS A 247 7.54 -19.54 -48.43
N ILE A 248 8.73 -19.23 -48.95
CA ILE A 248 9.61 -18.16 -48.45
C ILE A 248 8.85 -16.82 -48.47
N ARG A 249 8.23 -16.45 -49.59
CA ARG A 249 7.45 -15.21 -49.67
C ARG A 249 6.28 -15.14 -48.67
N ARG A 250 5.63 -16.26 -48.37
CA ARG A 250 4.56 -16.29 -47.35
C ARG A 250 5.12 -16.09 -45.95
N LEU A 251 6.21 -16.78 -45.62
CA LEU A 251 6.87 -16.66 -44.32
C LEU A 251 7.46 -15.24 -44.12
N GLU A 252 8.02 -14.63 -45.15
CA GLU A 252 8.50 -13.24 -45.13
C GLU A 252 7.36 -12.26 -44.83
N LYS A 253 6.18 -12.47 -45.45
CA LYS A 253 5.00 -11.65 -45.16
C LYS A 253 4.52 -11.83 -43.73
N GLU A 254 4.42 -13.07 -43.26
CA GLU A 254 3.96 -13.39 -41.92
C GLU A 254 4.90 -12.85 -40.83
N LEU A 255 6.21 -12.87 -41.10
CA LEU A 255 7.23 -12.23 -40.26
C LEU A 255 7.00 -10.72 -40.19
N ALA A 256 6.83 -10.05 -41.33
CA ALA A 256 6.59 -8.60 -41.38
C ALA A 256 5.29 -8.19 -40.65
N ASP A 257 4.22 -8.99 -40.80
CA ASP A 257 2.97 -8.77 -40.09
C ASP A 257 3.17 -8.89 -38.57
N LYS A 258 3.90 -9.91 -38.09
CA LYS A 258 4.23 -10.10 -36.67
C LYS A 258 5.15 -9.02 -36.10
N GLU A 259 6.11 -8.53 -36.88
CA GLU A 259 6.97 -7.40 -36.51
C GLU A 259 6.14 -6.11 -36.34
N SER A 260 5.14 -5.89 -37.20
CA SER A 260 4.22 -4.76 -37.09
C SER A 260 3.33 -4.84 -35.84
N GLU A 261 2.80 -6.03 -35.51
CA GLU A 261 2.01 -6.27 -34.31
C GLU A 261 2.83 -6.02 -33.03
N LEU A 262 4.07 -6.50 -32.98
CA LEU A 262 4.99 -6.28 -31.86
C LEU A 262 5.33 -4.79 -31.68
N SER A 263 5.50 -4.06 -32.77
CA SER A 263 5.73 -2.61 -32.74
C SER A 263 4.54 -1.86 -32.14
N ILE A 264 3.31 -2.21 -32.54
CA ILE A 264 2.08 -1.63 -32.00
C ILE A 264 1.92 -1.97 -30.50
N ALA A 265 2.18 -3.21 -30.10
CA ALA A 265 2.12 -3.63 -28.70
C ALA A 265 3.14 -2.90 -27.82
N ARG A 266 4.37 -2.72 -28.30
CA ARG A 266 5.39 -1.92 -27.62
C ARG A 266 4.96 -0.47 -27.43
N ASN A 267 4.40 0.15 -28.47
CA ASN A 267 3.90 1.52 -28.37
C ASN A 267 2.72 1.65 -27.39
N ARG A 268 1.82 0.66 -27.32
CA ARG A 268 0.75 0.64 -26.31
C ARG A 268 1.31 0.55 -24.89
N TYR A 269 2.24 -0.37 -24.66
CA TYR A 269 2.89 -0.53 -23.35
C TYR A 269 3.65 0.73 -22.93
N PHE A 270 4.35 1.38 -23.86
CA PHE A 270 5.09 2.62 -23.59
C PHE A 270 4.14 3.81 -23.33
N SER A 271 2.99 3.85 -24.02
CA SER A 271 1.94 4.83 -23.79
C SER A 271 1.24 4.62 -22.44
N GLU A 272 1.05 3.38 -22.00
CA GLU A 272 0.52 3.06 -20.67
C GLU A 272 1.51 3.43 -19.55
N LEU A 273 2.82 3.26 -19.77
CA LEU A 273 3.85 3.73 -18.83
C LEU A 273 3.97 5.27 -18.80
N SER A 274 3.80 5.93 -19.95
CA SER A 274 3.89 7.40 -20.06
C SER A 274 2.61 8.13 -19.62
N SER A 275 1.45 7.46 -19.71
CA SER A 275 0.20 7.90 -19.12
C SER A 275 0.27 7.69 -17.60
N GLY A 276 0.96 8.60 -16.92
CA GLY A 276 1.31 8.58 -15.50
C GLY A 276 0.17 8.62 -14.47
N GLY A 277 -0.97 7.96 -14.70
CA GLY A 277 -2.06 7.83 -13.74
C GLY A 277 -1.68 7.05 -12.47
N GLY A 278 -0.59 6.29 -12.47
CA GLY A 278 -0.13 5.58 -11.27
C GLY A 278 0.75 6.42 -10.32
N ARG A 279 1.38 7.49 -10.77
CA ARG A 279 2.36 8.27 -9.98
C ARG A 279 1.80 9.62 -9.52
N GLN A 280 1.10 10.30 -10.40
CA GLN A 280 0.47 11.59 -10.08
C GLN A 280 -0.68 11.41 -9.08
N ASP A 281 -1.51 10.40 -9.28
CA ASP A 281 -2.57 10.04 -8.34
C ASP A 281 -1.99 9.68 -6.96
N VAL A 282 -0.88 8.93 -6.90
CA VAL A 282 -0.24 8.56 -5.63
C VAL A 282 0.27 9.79 -4.87
N ASP A 283 0.84 10.77 -5.56
CA ASP A 283 1.29 12.02 -4.95
C ASP A 283 0.11 12.91 -4.50
N GLU A 284 -0.99 12.95 -5.25
CA GLU A 284 -2.22 13.62 -4.85
C GLU A 284 -2.88 12.96 -3.63
N TYR A 285 -3.00 11.63 -3.60
CA TYR A 285 -3.50 10.89 -2.45
C TYR A 285 -2.61 11.09 -1.21
N ARG A 286 -1.29 11.18 -1.40
CA ARG A 286 -0.34 11.45 -0.31
C ARG A 286 -0.51 12.84 0.27
N GLN A 287 -0.72 13.86 -0.57
CA GLN A 287 -0.99 15.23 -0.12
C GLN A 287 -2.35 15.34 0.58
N ALA A 288 -3.37 14.69 0.05
CA ALA A 288 -4.69 14.61 0.68
C ALA A 288 -4.64 13.92 2.06
N ALA A 289 -3.87 12.83 2.18
CA ALA A 289 -3.65 12.15 3.45
C ALA A 289 -2.97 13.05 4.48
N LEU A 290 -1.91 13.78 4.11
CA LEU A 290 -1.23 14.74 4.98
C LEU A 290 -2.16 15.89 5.42
N GLN A 291 -3.04 16.36 4.54
CA GLN A 291 -4.02 17.39 4.87
C GLN A 291 -5.07 16.86 5.86
N ALA A 292 -5.53 15.61 5.67
CA ALA A 292 -6.46 14.96 6.58
C ALA A 292 -5.83 14.74 7.97
N GLU A 293 -4.57 14.32 8.03
CA GLU A 293 -3.81 14.19 9.29
C GLU A 293 -3.72 15.52 10.04
N ARG A 294 -3.33 16.61 9.37
CA ARG A 294 -3.27 17.95 10.00
C ARG A 294 -4.62 18.40 10.55
N LEU A 295 -5.70 18.10 9.84
CA LEU A 295 -7.06 18.48 10.27
C LEU A 295 -7.52 17.64 11.47
N LEU A 296 -7.18 16.35 11.51
CA LEU A 296 -7.41 15.49 12.67
C LEU A 296 -6.60 15.96 13.87
N GLU A 297 -5.31 16.27 13.72
CA GLU A 297 -4.46 16.80 14.79
C GLU A 297 -5.00 18.11 15.36
N ALA A 298 -5.44 19.05 14.50
CA ALA A 298 -6.04 20.30 14.93
C ALA A 298 -7.35 20.07 15.72
N ARG A 299 -8.18 19.13 15.26
CA ARG A 299 -9.43 18.75 15.95
C ARG A 299 -9.14 18.11 17.30
N GLU A 300 -8.17 17.19 17.37
CA GLU A 300 -7.74 16.57 18.61
C GLU A 300 -7.18 17.60 19.59
N ALA A 301 -6.35 18.54 19.13
CA ALA A 301 -5.82 19.62 19.97
C ALA A 301 -6.94 20.48 20.56
N SER A 302 -7.95 20.83 19.75
CA SER A 302 -9.12 21.57 20.23
C SER A 302 -9.90 20.77 21.28
N HIS A 303 -10.11 19.47 21.07
CA HIS A 303 -10.79 18.60 22.03
C HIS A 303 -9.99 18.48 23.33
N ARG A 304 -8.67 18.30 23.26
CA ARG A 304 -7.78 18.27 24.44
C ARG A 304 -7.86 19.56 25.23
N GLN A 305 -7.85 20.72 24.56
CA GLN A 305 -8.03 22.02 25.22
C GLN A 305 -9.40 22.16 25.89
N GLN A 306 -10.46 21.66 25.25
CA GLN A 306 -11.81 21.70 25.83
C GLN A 306 -11.93 20.80 27.06
N ILE A 307 -11.38 19.58 26.99
CA ILE A 307 -11.28 18.68 28.14
C ILE A 307 -10.53 19.36 29.28
N MET A 308 -9.37 19.95 29.01
CA MET A 308 -8.58 20.64 30.03
C MET A 308 -9.34 21.81 30.67
N ARG A 309 -10.13 22.57 29.88
CA ARG A 309 -11.02 23.62 30.41
C ARG A 309 -12.12 23.05 31.32
N LEU A 310 -12.76 21.96 30.92
CA LEU A 310 -13.80 21.29 31.72
C LEU A 310 -13.24 20.66 33.00
N GLU A 311 -12.05 20.06 32.93
CA GLU A 311 -11.35 19.52 34.08
C GLU A 311 -11.00 20.60 35.10
N ASN A 312 -10.56 21.77 34.63
CA ASN A 312 -10.33 22.94 35.48
C ASN A 312 -11.63 23.46 36.12
N GLN A 313 -12.75 23.48 35.39
CA GLN A 313 -14.05 23.83 35.98
C GLN A 313 -14.49 22.81 37.05
N LEU A 314 -14.31 21.51 36.78
CA LEU A 314 -14.59 20.45 37.74
C LEU A 314 -13.73 20.57 38.99
N SER A 315 -12.44 20.89 38.86
CA SER A 315 -11.56 21.07 40.01
C SER A 315 -11.98 22.28 40.86
N GLN A 316 -12.38 23.39 40.23
CA GLN A 316 -12.93 24.57 40.91
C GLN A 316 -14.25 24.26 41.63
N LEU A 317 -15.17 23.53 40.99
CA LEU A 317 -16.43 23.13 41.62
C LEU A 317 -16.19 22.18 42.81
N ARG A 318 -15.21 21.27 42.70
CA ARG A 318 -14.81 20.40 43.81
C ARG A 318 -14.24 21.18 44.99
N THR A 319 -13.41 22.19 44.75
CA THR A 319 -12.87 23.03 45.84
C THR A 319 -13.95 23.89 46.49
N GLN A 320 -14.87 24.46 45.69
CA GLN A 320 -16.04 25.19 46.20
C GLN A 320 -16.94 24.31 47.06
N LEU A 321 -17.28 23.11 46.59
CA LEU A 321 -18.08 22.14 47.36
C LEU A 321 -17.39 21.76 48.67
N SER A 322 -16.08 21.52 48.62
CA SER A 322 -15.28 21.19 49.83
C SER A 322 -15.22 22.36 50.81
N ALA A 323 -15.17 23.61 50.33
CA ALA A 323 -15.24 24.79 51.17
C ALA A 323 -16.62 24.92 51.82
N GLU A 324 -17.70 24.67 51.08
CA GLU A 324 -19.05 24.72 51.64
C GLU A 324 -19.35 23.61 52.65
N ILE A 325 -18.88 22.39 52.39
CA ILE A 325 -18.96 21.30 53.37
C ILE A 325 -18.29 21.73 54.67
N ARG A 326 -17.08 22.31 54.61
CA ARG A 326 -16.37 22.80 55.79
C ARG A 326 -17.12 23.94 56.50
N ARG A 327 -17.64 24.92 55.77
CA ARG A 327 -18.46 26.01 56.35
C ARG A 327 -19.69 25.47 57.06
N ARG A 328 -20.40 24.54 56.42
CA ARG A 328 -21.61 23.92 56.98
C ARG A 328 -21.29 23.06 58.20
N GLN A 329 -20.22 22.27 58.17
CA GLN A 329 -19.76 21.52 59.35
C GLN A 329 -19.42 22.46 60.51
N ALA A 330 -18.73 23.56 60.25
CA ALA A 330 -18.42 24.56 61.27
C ALA A 330 -19.69 25.23 61.83
N TYR A 331 -20.67 25.55 60.98
CA TYR A 331 -21.95 26.08 61.41
C TYR A 331 -22.74 25.08 62.27
N VAL A 332 -22.80 23.81 61.87
CA VAL A 332 -23.46 22.74 62.64
C VAL A 332 -22.77 22.55 63.99
N ALA A 333 -21.43 22.58 64.03
CA ALA A 333 -20.68 22.47 65.28
C ALA A 333 -20.95 23.67 66.21
N ARG A 334 -20.97 24.90 65.68
CA ARG A 334 -21.29 26.13 66.45
C ARG A 334 -22.72 26.13 66.96
N SER A 335 -23.70 25.87 66.09
CA SER A 335 -25.12 25.80 66.48
C SER A 335 -25.39 24.67 67.48
N GLY A 336 -24.71 23.52 67.35
CA GLY A 336 -24.77 22.43 68.33
C GLY A 336 -24.10 22.74 69.68
N ARG A 337 -23.11 23.64 69.73
CA ARG A 337 -22.60 24.19 71.00
C ARG A 337 -23.62 25.15 71.60
N ALA A 338 -24.07 26.14 70.84
CA ALA A 338 -25.06 27.12 71.29
C ALA A 338 -26.34 26.46 71.82
N ALA A 339 -26.85 25.40 71.17
CA ALA A 339 -28.01 24.65 71.64
C ALA A 339 -27.77 23.97 73.01
N ARG A 340 -26.57 23.41 73.22
CA ARG A 340 -26.19 22.83 74.52
C ARG A 340 -26.03 23.89 75.60
N ASP A 341 -25.47 25.04 75.25
CA ASP A 341 -25.27 26.16 76.17
C ASP A 341 -26.62 26.78 76.59
N VAL A 342 -27.55 26.97 75.64
CA VAL A 342 -28.94 27.38 75.95
C VAL A 342 -29.63 26.35 76.85
N GLN A 343 -29.47 25.05 76.59
CA GLN A 343 -30.05 24.01 77.44
C GLN A 343 -29.47 24.05 78.86
N ARG A 344 -28.15 24.25 79.00
CA ARG A 344 -27.50 24.41 80.31
C ARG A 344 -28.02 25.63 81.06
N LEU A 345 -28.16 26.78 80.39
CA LEU A 345 -28.72 28.00 80.99
C LEU A 345 -30.17 27.78 81.45
N ARG A 346 -30.99 27.11 80.62
CA ARG A 346 -32.38 26.78 80.99
C ARG A 346 -32.46 25.86 82.19
N SER A 347 -31.61 24.83 82.25
CA SER A 347 -31.54 23.93 83.41
C SER A 347 -31.10 24.68 84.66
N ALA A 348 -30.01 25.46 84.60
CA ALA A 348 -29.50 26.22 85.73
C ALA A 348 -30.53 27.23 86.26
N LEU A 349 -31.20 27.97 85.36
CA LEU A 349 -32.29 28.87 85.72
C LEU A 349 -33.46 28.13 86.37
N GLY A 350 -33.87 26.99 85.80
CA GLY A 350 -34.94 26.16 86.35
C GLY A 350 -34.63 25.63 87.74
N ASP A 351 -33.38 25.19 87.97
CA ASP A 351 -32.92 24.71 89.27
C ASP A 351 -32.85 25.85 90.29
N SER A 352 -32.25 27.00 89.93
CA SER A 352 -32.19 28.19 90.80
C SER A 352 -33.59 28.71 91.16
N LEU A 353 -34.52 28.79 90.20
CA LEU A 353 -35.91 29.18 90.44
C LEU A 353 -36.64 28.19 91.35
N ARG A 354 -36.41 26.88 91.18
CA ARG A 354 -36.97 25.88 92.09
C ARG A 354 -36.45 26.04 93.50
N THR A 355 -35.13 26.18 93.69
CA THR A 355 -34.49 26.40 94.99
C THR A 355 -35.09 27.63 95.69
N VAL A 356 -35.21 28.75 94.98
CA VAL A 356 -35.81 29.99 95.51
C VAL A 356 -37.30 29.80 95.83
N SER A 357 -38.07 29.09 94.99
CA SER A 357 -39.51 28.90 95.20
C SER A 357 -39.86 27.92 96.33
N GLN A 358 -38.96 26.98 96.64
CA GLN A 358 -39.18 25.93 97.64
C GLN A 358 -38.60 26.29 99.01
N ASP A 359 -37.80 27.35 99.11
CA ASP A 359 -37.25 27.85 100.37
C ASP A 359 -38.29 28.68 101.14
N PRO A 360 -38.84 28.18 102.27
CA PRO A 360 -39.86 28.89 103.04
C PRO A 360 -39.30 30.08 103.83
N ALA A 361 -37.97 30.20 103.95
CA ALA A 361 -37.27 31.23 104.70
C ALA A 361 -36.28 32.00 103.80
N LEU A 362 -36.76 32.41 102.62
CA LEU A 362 -35.97 33.09 101.60
C LEU A 362 -35.24 34.32 102.16
N ASP A 363 -33.90 34.24 102.24
CA ASP A 363 -33.03 35.31 102.73
C ASP A 363 -32.19 35.90 101.58
N SER A 364 -31.74 37.15 101.77
CA SER A 364 -30.91 37.91 100.83
C SER A 364 -29.64 37.16 100.41
N TYR A 365 -29.06 36.37 101.32
CA TYR A 365 -27.86 35.59 101.04
C TYR A 365 -28.11 34.45 100.05
N THR A 366 -29.25 33.76 100.14
CA THR A 366 -29.65 32.69 99.22
C THR A 366 -29.91 33.25 97.82
N LEU A 367 -30.58 34.40 97.73
CA LEU A 367 -30.80 35.11 96.46
C LEU A 367 -29.48 35.54 95.82
N GLU A 368 -28.54 36.07 96.61
CA GLU A 368 -27.24 36.49 96.10
C GLU A 368 -26.38 35.28 95.63
N HIS A 369 -26.44 34.16 96.34
CA HIS A 369 -25.73 32.95 95.95
C HIS A 369 -26.26 32.37 94.62
N GLU A 370 -27.59 32.27 94.46
CA GLU A 370 -28.19 31.81 93.21
C GLU A 370 -27.98 32.81 92.07
N ALA A 371 -27.98 34.12 92.34
CA ALA A 371 -27.63 35.15 91.35
C ALA A 371 -26.18 35.00 90.84
N ARG A 372 -25.20 34.82 91.74
CA ARG A 372 -23.79 34.60 91.36
C ARG A 372 -23.60 33.30 90.59
N LYS A 373 -24.34 32.24 90.94
CA LYS A 373 -24.31 30.95 90.23
C LYS A 373 -24.84 31.06 88.81
N LEU A 374 -25.93 31.80 88.61
CA LEU A 374 -26.44 32.08 87.27
C LEU A 374 -25.48 32.94 86.45
N ASP A 375 -24.85 33.95 87.07
CA ASP A 375 -23.86 34.80 86.40
C ASP A 375 -22.60 34.02 85.96
N SER A 376 -22.12 33.10 86.81
CA SER A 376 -21.05 32.16 86.46
C SER A 376 -21.43 31.21 85.33
N THR A 377 -22.68 30.75 85.29
CA THR A 377 -23.17 29.87 84.22
C THR A 377 -23.34 30.63 82.91
N LEU A 378 -23.77 31.89 82.97
CA LEU A 378 -23.91 32.79 81.82
C LEU A 378 -22.56 33.11 81.19
N THR A 379 -21.58 33.48 82.00
CA THR A 379 -20.21 33.79 81.54
C THR A 379 -19.50 32.58 80.91
N GLN A 380 -19.78 31.37 81.37
CA GLN A 380 -19.23 30.13 80.78
C GLN A 380 -19.95 29.69 79.49
N SER A 381 -21.19 30.12 79.30
CA SER A 381 -22.05 29.71 78.16
C SER A 381 -22.00 30.68 76.98
N LEU A 382 -21.47 31.88 77.18
CA LEU A 382 -21.27 32.87 76.12
C LEU A 382 -19.84 32.74 75.56
N PRO A 383 -19.67 32.72 74.22
CA PRO A 383 -18.33 32.78 73.63
C PRO A 383 -17.66 34.13 73.98
N PRO A 384 -16.31 34.16 74.13
CA PRO A 384 -15.59 35.41 74.34
C PRO A 384 -15.85 36.36 73.17
N LEU A 385 -16.16 37.63 73.47
CA LEU A 385 -16.42 38.70 72.51
C LEU A 385 -15.13 39.09 71.77
N ASN A 386 -14.61 38.20 70.93
CA ASN A 386 -13.45 38.49 70.09
C ASN A 386 -13.70 37.97 68.67
N ASP A 387 -14.71 38.52 68.00
CA ASP A 387 -14.84 38.42 66.56
C ASP A 387 -13.93 39.48 65.92
N SER A 388 -12.69 39.07 65.62
CA SER A 388 -11.88 39.76 64.63
C SER A 388 -12.60 39.65 63.28
N PHE A 389 -13.19 40.75 62.83
CA PHE A 389 -13.58 40.96 61.44
C PHE A 389 -12.34 40.82 60.55
N ASP A 390 -12.10 39.61 60.05
CA ASP A 390 -11.13 39.36 59.00
C ASP A 390 -11.73 39.89 57.68
N SER A 391 -11.52 41.19 57.44
CA SER A 391 -11.72 41.82 56.13
C SER A 391 -10.54 41.46 55.24
N SER A 392 -10.64 40.31 54.57
CA SER A 392 -9.82 40.01 53.39
C SER A 392 -10.73 40.10 52.16
N LYS A 393 -10.62 41.22 51.45
CA LYS A 393 -10.99 41.37 50.03
C LYS A 393 -9.77 41.09 49.17
#